data_AF-A0A844P0L9-F1
#
_entry.id   AF-A0A844P0L9-F1
#
_cell.length_a   1.000
_cell.length_b   1.000
_cell.length_c   1.000
_cell.angle_alpha   90.00
_cell.angle_beta   90.00
_cell.angle_gamma   90.00
#
_symmetry.space_group_name_H-M   'P 1'
#
loop_
_entity.id
_entity.type
_entity.pdbx_description
1 polymer ?
#
loop_
_entity_poly.entity_id
_entity_poly.type
_entity_poly.pdbx_seq_one_letter_code
_entity_poly.pdbx_strand_id
1 'polypeptide(L)'
;MPKRLKEARKHAKITQKELGIKIGVEELSASGRMNHYEKGRHTPDISVLQRMAKELGAPLSYFFCESDSLAELNLLIGKMSEEERIKLIESLRQ
;
A
#
# COMPACT_ATOMS: atom_id res chain seq x y z
N MET A 1 -3.57 -8.26 -2.04
CA MET A 1 -3.86 -6.85 -2.40
C MET A 1 -5.10 -6.26 -1.73
N PRO A 2 -6.35 -6.75 -1.92
CA PRO A 2 -7.55 -6.02 -1.46
C PRO A 2 -7.58 -5.70 0.04
N LYS A 3 -7.20 -6.68 0.88
CA LYS A 3 -7.03 -6.51 2.34
C LYS A 3 -6.03 -5.39 2.66
N ARG A 4 -4.83 -5.47 2.09
CA ARG A 4 -3.71 -4.53 2.32
C ARG A 4 -4.05 -3.12 1.89
N LEU A 5 -4.68 -2.94 0.72
CA LEU A 5 -5.11 -1.62 0.26
C LEU A 5 -6.05 -0.95 1.25
N LYS A 6 -7.05 -1.69 1.74
CA LYS A 6 -8.03 -1.18 2.72
C LYS A 6 -7.37 -0.85 4.05
N GLU A 7 -6.43 -1.68 4.51
CA GLU A 7 -5.69 -1.45 5.76
C GLU A 7 -4.81 -0.19 5.67
N ALA A 8 -3.99 -0.07 4.63
CA ALA A 8 -3.15 1.11 4.42
C ALA A 8 -3.99 2.39 4.30
N ARG A 9 -5.10 2.34 3.56
CA ARG A 9 -6.02 3.49 3.47
C ARG A 9 -6.60 3.90 4.82
N LYS A 10 -7.06 2.93 5.61
CA LYS A 10 -7.59 3.20 6.96
C LYS A 10 -6.52 3.76 7.88
N HIS A 11 -5.28 3.25 7.79
CA HIS A 11 -4.14 3.78 8.55
C HIS A 11 -3.82 5.23 8.19
N ALA A 12 -3.89 5.56 6.89
CA ALA A 12 -3.76 6.92 6.37
C ALA A 12 -4.96 7.84 6.70
N LYS A 13 -6.04 7.30 7.29
CA LYS A 13 -7.26 8.02 7.69
C LYS A 13 -7.95 8.78 6.55
N ILE A 14 -7.86 8.27 5.33
CA ILE A 14 -8.55 8.84 4.16
C ILE A 14 -9.67 7.92 3.67
N THR A 15 -10.69 8.49 3.06
CA THR A 15 -11.82 7.79 2.43
C THR A 15 -11.42 7.18 1.08
N GLN A 16 -12.24 6.26 0.58
CA GLN A 16 -12.08 5.70 -0.77
C GLN A 16 -12.11 6.81 -1.84
N LYS A 17 -13.01 7.79 -1.68
CA LYS A 17 -13.12 8.93 -2.61
C LYS A 17 -11.84 9.76 -2.62
N GLU A 18 -11.33 10.13 -1.45
CA GLU A 18 -10.10 10.92 -1.32
C GLU A 18 -8.88 10.19 -1.91
N LEU A 19 -8.70 8.90 -1.63
CA LEU A 19 -7.62 8.12 -2.23
C LEU A 19 -7.73 8.10 -3.76
N GLY A 20 -8.94 7.86 -4.29
CA GLY A 20 -9.17 7.86 -5.74
C GLY A 20 -8.78 9.19 -6.39
N ILE A 21 -9.21 10.31 -5.82
CA ILE A 21 -8.85 11.65 -6.31
C ILE A 21 -7.34 11.87 -6.27
N LYS A 22 -6.70 11.53 -5.14
CA LYS A 22 -5.24 11.69 -4.94
C LYS A 22 -4.39 10.93 -5.96
N ILE A 23 -4.86 9.77 -6.44
CA ILE A 23 -4.16 8.99 -7.45
C ILE A 23 -4.58 9.32 -8.89
N GLY A 24 -5.34 10.40 -9.09
CA GLY A 24 -5.74 10.92 -10.40
C GLY A 24 -7.00 10.31 -11.00
N VAL A 25 -7.88 9.71 -10.18
CA VAL A 25 -9.20 9.26 -10.64
C VAL A 25 -10.19 10.42 -10.60
N GLU A 26 -10.99 10.57 -11.65
CA GLU A 26 -12.07 11.55 -11.69
C GLU A 26 -13.01 11.40 -10.49
N GLU A 27 -13.38 12.55 -9.88
CA GLU A 27 -14.09 12.60 -8.61
C GLU A 27 -15.37 11.75 -8.59
N LEU A 28 -16.16 11.79 -9.68
CA LEU A 28 -17.42 11.05 -9.81
C LEU A 28 -17.21 9.53 -9.81
N SER A 29 -16.05 9.05 -10.25
CA SER A 29 -15.73 7.61 -10.32
C SER A 29 -14.77 7.14 -9.22
N ALA A 30 -14.21 8.04 -8.42
CA ALA A 30 -13.16 7.78 -7.44
C ALA A 30 -13.57 6.76 -6.37
N SER A 31 -14.72 6.96 -5.72
CA SER A 31 -15.22 6.06 -4.67
C SER A 31 -15.50 4.65 -5.21
N GLY A 32 -16.19 4.57 -6.35
CA GLY A 32 -16.53 3.31 -7.01
C GLY A 32 -15.29 2.52 -7.43
N ARG A 33 -14.32 3.19 -8.06
CA ARG A 33 -13.06 2.57 -8.49
C ARG A 33 -12.27 2.02 -7.30
N MET A 34 -12.13 2.78 -6.22
CA MET A 34 -11.42 2.29 -5.03
C MET A 34 -12.17 1.14 -4.34
N ASN A 35 -13.50 1.20 -4.26
CA ASN A 35 -14.29 0.10 -3.75
C ASN A 35 -14.11 -1.19 -4.56
N HIS A 36 -13.99 -1.10 -5.90
CA HIS A 36 -13.71 -2.27 -6.72
C HIS A 36 -12.34 -2.88 -6.43
N TYR A 37 -11.31 -2.06 -6.21
CA TYR A 37 -9.99 -2.54 -5.81
C TYR A 37 -9.98 -3.16 -4.41
N GLU A 38 -10.62 -2.53 -3.43
CA GLU A 38 -10.70 -3.05 -2.06
C GLU A 38 -11.56 -4.33 -1.92
N LYS A 39 -12.46 -4.57 -2.88
CA LYS A 39 -13.23 -5.83 -2.98
C LYS A 39 -12.59 -6.86 -3.90
N GLY A 40 -11.49 -6.53 -4.58
CA GLY A 40 -10.83 -7.42 -5.54
C GLY A 40 -11.66 -7.69 -6.82
N ARG A 41 -12.63 -6.84 -7.15
CA ARG A 41 -13.41 -6.95 -8.40
C ARG A 41 -12.59 -6.54 -9.62
N HIS A 42 -11.67 -5.60 -9.41
CA HIS A 42 -10.67 -5.21 -10.40
C HIS A 42 -9.30 -5.19 -9.75
N THR A 43 -8.29 -5.45 -10.56
CA THR A 43 -6.89 -5.37 -10.16
C THR A 43 -6.31 -4.09 -10.76
N PRO A 44 -5.83 -3.14 -9.95
CA PRO A 44 -5.09 -1.99 -10.45
C PRO A 44 -3.80 -2.45 -11.12
N ASP A 45 -3.39 -1.77 -12.19
CA ASP A 45 -2.06 -1.96 -12.75
C ASP A 45 -0.95 -1.46 -11.79
N ILE A 46 0.30 -1.78 -12.12
CA ILE A 46 1.46 -1.40 -11.31
C ILE A 46 1.57 0.12 -11.16
N SER A 47 1.25 0.90 -12.19
CA SER A 47 1.34 2.37 -12.13
C SER A 47 0.36 2.97 -11.12
N VAL A 48 -0.86 2.41 -11.06
CA VAL A 48 -1.90 2.78 -10.10
C VAL A 48 -1.47 2.37 -8.69
N LEU A 49 -0.92 1.17 -8.53
CA LEU A 49 -0.40 0.69 -7.24
C LEU A 49 0.77 1.55 -6.74
N GLN A 50 1.66 2.01 -7.62
CA GLN A 50 2.75 2.92 -7.25
C GLN A 50 2.22 4.28 -6.75
N ARG A 51 1.20 4.84 -7.43
CA ARG A 51 0.53 6.06 -6.95
C ARG A 51 -0.14 5.85 -5.60
N MET A 52 -0.82 4.72 -5.40
CA MET A 52 -1.41 4.36 -4.10
C MET A 52 -0.34 4.21 -3.01
N ALA A 53 0.75 3.48 -3.28
CA ALA A 53 1.86 3.31 -2.35
C ALA A 53 2.41 4.66 -1.86
N LYS A 54 2.65 5.57 -2.81
CA LYS A 54 3.11 6.93 -2.53
C LYS A 54 2.13 7.69 -1.63
N GLU A 55 0.85 7.72 -1.99
CA GLU A 55 -0.17 8.45 -1.21
C GLU A 55 -0.43 7.85 0.17
N LEU A 56 -0.24 6.54 0.32
CA LEU A 56 -0.49 5.80 1.56
C LEU A 56 0.75 5.66 2.45
N GLY A 57 1.93 6.12 1.99
CA GLY A 57 3.18 5.99 2.72
C GLY A 57 3.58 4.54 2.99
N ALA A 58 3.26 3.63 2.08
CA ALA A 58 3.54 2.19 2.20
C ALA A 58 4.41 1.72 1.03
N PRO A 59 5.37 0.80 1.24
CA PRO A 59 6.10 0.20 0.13
C PRO A 59 5.18 -0.53 -0.84
N LEU A 60 5.50 -0.53 -2.13
CA LEU A 60 4.71 -1.23 -3.15
C LEU A 60 4.52 -2.73 -2.82
N SER A 61 5.56 -3.36 -2.26
CA SER A 61 5.56 -4.76 -1.81
C SER A 61 4.52 -5.06 -0.73
N TYR A 62 4.12 -4.07 0.06
CA TYR A 62 3.09 -4.22 1.12
C TYR A 62 1.77 -4.76 0.56
N PHE A 63 1.37 -4.34 -0.65
CA PHE A 63 0.11 -4.76 -1.26
C PHE A 63 0.07 -6.27 -1.59
N PHE A 64 1.22 -6.91 -1.66
CA PHE A 64 1.38 -8.32 -2.01
C PHE A 64 1.67 -9.23 -0.80
N CYS A 65 1.74 -8.67 0.41
CA CYS A 65 1.99 -9.45 1.62
C CYS A 65 0.79 -10.34 1.98
N GLU A 66 1.02 -11.65 2.07
CA GLU A 66 -0.01 -12.65 2.39
C GLU A 66 -0.31 -12.72 3.89
N SER A 67 0.72 -12.70 4.74
CA SER A 67 0.57 -12.72 6.19
C SER A 67 0.66 -11.33 6.80
N ASP A 68 0.05 -11.14 7.97
CA ASP A 68 0.06 -9.87 8.70
C ASP A 68 1.47 -9.53 9.22
N SER A 69 2.27 -10.54 9.58
CA SER A 69 3.67 -10.36 9.97
C SER A 69 4.54 -9.81 8.84
N LEU A 70 4.39 -10.33 7.61
CA LEU A 70 5.14 -9.82 6.45
C LEU A 70 4.72 -8.40 6.09
N ALA A 71 3.43 -8.09 6.24
CA ALA A 71 2.89 -6.77 5.97
C ALA A 71 3.43 -5.74 6.98
N GLU A 72 3.45 -6.07 8.27
CA GLU A 72 4.03 -5.25 9.31
C GLU A 72 5.53 -5.04 9.10
N LEU A 73 6.28 -6.12 8.82
CA LEU A 73 7.71 -6.02 8.51
C LEU A 73 7.96 -5.07 7.32
N ASN A 74 7.16 -5.19 6.25
CA ASN A 74 7.26 -4.29 5.10
C ASN A 74 7.06 -2.82 5.48
N LEU A 75 6.10 -2.50 6.34
CA LEU A 75 5.88 -1.12 6.80
C LEU A 75 7.03 -0.61 7.67
N LEU A 76 7.60 -1.46 8.53
CA LEU A 76 8.73 -1.10 9.38
C LEU A 76 10.00 -0.84 8.54
N ILE A 77 10.38 -1.80 7.69
CA ILE A 77 11.56 -1.63 6.82
C ILE A 77 11.37 -0.52 5.79
N GLY A 78 10.12 -0.25 5.37
CA GLY A 78 9.79 0.86 4.47
C GLY A 78 10.18 2.23 5.02
N LYS A 79 10.23 2.38 6.35
CA LYS A 79 10.62 3.61 7.04
C LYS A 79 12.11 3.70 7.34
N MET A 80 12.84 2.59 7.24
CA MET A 80 14.27 2.53 7.50
C MET A 80 15.08 3.16 6.36
N SER A 81 16.24 3.74 6.70
CA SER A 81 17.26 4.11 5.72
C SER A 81 17.87 2.87 5.08
N GLU A 82 18.60 3.06 3.98
CA GLU A 82 19.27 1.95 3.32
C GLU A 82 20.34 1.31 4.24
N GLU A 83 21.07 2.13 5.00
CA GLU A 83 22.08 1.67 5.96
C GLU A 83 21.46 0.86 7.10
N GLU A 84 20.31 1.29 7.61
CA GLU A 84 19.57 0.55 8.64
C GLU A 84 19.09 -0.81 8.12
N ARG A 85 18.62 -0.86 6.85
CA ARG A 85 18.21 -2.12 6.22
C ARG A 85 19.36 -3.08 6.02
N ILE A 86 20.53 -2.59 5.59
CA ILE A 86 21.73 -3.42 5.43
C ILE A 86 22.12 -4.06 6.77
N LYS A 87 22.15 -3.27 7.85
CA LYS A 87 22.44 -3.79 9.21
C LYS A 87 21.43 -4.85 9.66
N LEU A 88 20.14 -4.67 9.36
CA LEU A 88 19.11 -5.66 9.66
C LEU A 88 19.31 -6.95 8.84
N ILE A 89 19.67 -6.84 7.57
CA ILE A 89 19.95 -8.01 6.73
C ILE A 89 21.15 -8.79 7.28
N GLU A 90 22.20 -8.10 7.72
CA GLU A 90 23.37 -8.73 8.34
C GLU A 90 23.02 -9.44 9.64
N SER A 91 22.21 -8.84 10.51
CA SER A 91 21.83 -9.44 11.79
C SER A 91 20.95 -10.69 11.65
N LEU A 92 20.19 -10.80 10.57
CA LEU A 92 19.33 -11.95 10.27
C LEU A 92 20.06 -13.11 9.56
N ARG A 93 21.26 -12.87 9.02
CA ARG A 93 21.99 -13.77 8.12
C ARG A 93 22.84 -14.86 8.79
N GLN A 94 22.66 -15.12 10.09
CA GLN A 94 23.42 -16.06 10.94
C GLN A 94 24.41 -16.98 10.21
#